data_AF-A0A2V7DHD9-F1
#
_entry.id   AF-A0A2V7DHD9-F1
#
_cell.length_a   1.000
_cell.length_b   1.000
_cell.length_c   1.000
_cell.angle_alpha   90.00
_cell.angle_beta   90.00
_cell.angle_gamma   90.00
#
_symmetry.space_group_name_H-M   'P 1'
#
loop_
_entity.id
_entity.type
_entity.pdbx_description
1 polymer ?
#
loop_
_entity_poly.entity_id
_entity_poly.type
_entity_poly.pdbx_seq_one_letter_code
_entity_poly.pdbx_strand_id
1 'polypeptide(L)'
;MKRRGGLAALAITGRSALIGVALALCTLIPAAGWSQQIIEPHQPGWERWFKLDWEAGEWRGHPVVKGYLYNASPKTVGDVQLLVDALDAGGGILA
;
A
#
# COMPACT_ATOMS: atom_id res chain seq x y z
N MET A 1 -51.88 6.69 49.05
CA MET A 1 -51.07 5.60 48.46
C MET A 1 -50.31 6.15 47.26
N LYS A 2 -49.07 5.67 47.06
CA LYS A 2 -47.97 6.28 46.29
C LYS A 2 -47.76 5.53 44.95
N ARG A 3 -47.08 6.19 44.00
CA ARG A 3 -46.34 5.66 42.81
C ARG A 3 -47.22 5.35 41.58
N ARG A 4 -46.82 5.59 40.33
CA ARG A 4 -45.52 5.87 39.66
C ARG A 4 -45.85 6.36 38.24
N GLY A 5 -45.16 7.38 37.74
CA GLY A 5 -45.24 7.75 36.32
C GLY A 5 -44.09 8.67 35.96
N GLY A 6 -43.26 8.23 35.02
CA GLY A 6 -42.11 8.98 34.51
C GLY A 6 -40.80 8.40 35.03
N LEU A 7 -40.08 7.72 34.13
CA LEU A 7 -38.61 7.62 34.03
C LEU A 7 -38.31 6.46 33.05
N ALA A 8 -38.54 6.68 31.75
CA ALA A 8 -38.05 5.79 30.70
C ALA A 8 -37.81 6.51 29.36
N ALA A 9 -37.48 7.80 29.39
CA ALA A 9 -37.18 8.57 28.18
C ALA A 9 -35.85 9.32 28.29
N LEU A 10 -34.89 8.78 29.04
CA LEU A 10 -33.56 9.39 29.18
C LEU A 10 -32.46 8.34 29.35
N ALA A 11 -32.43 7.32 28.48
CA ALA A 11 -31.35 6.33 28.48
C ALA A 11 -30.95 5.82 27.08
N ILE A 12 -31.47 6.42 26.00
CA ILE A 12 -31.17 5.99 24.61
C ILE A 12 -30.19 6.96 23.93
N THR A 13 -30.06 8.19 24.44
CA THR A 13 -29.29 9.27 23.81
C THR A 13 -27.77 9.14 24.01
N GLY A 14 -27.32 8.61 25.15
CA GLY A 14 -25.89 8.54 25.48
C GLY A 14 -25.12 7.50 24.67
N ARG A 15 -25.70 6.34 24.39
CA ARG A 15 -25.06 5.29 23.58
C ARG A 15 -24.93 5.70 22.12
N SER A 16 -25.95 6.35 21.57
CA SER A 16 -25.98 6.81 20.18
C SER A 16 -24.99 7.95 19.94
N ALA A 17 -24.84 8.86 20.91
CA ALA A 17 -23.85 9.94 20.85
C ALA A 17 -22.41 9.40 20.88
N LEU A 18 -22.14 8.40 21.72
CA LEU A 18 -20.82 7.74 21.78
C LEU A 18 -20.47 7.02 20.47
N ILE A 19 -21.45 6.37 19.83
CA ILE A 19 -21.28 5.73 18.52
C ILE A 19 -20.99 6.79 17.44
N GLY A 20 -21.71 7.91 17.45
CA GLY A 20 -21.48 9.01 16.51
C GLY A 20 -20.10 9.63 16.64
N VAL A 21 -19.63 9.86 17.88
CA VAL A 21 -18.28 10.36 18.15
C VAL A 21 -17.21 9.35 17.73
N ALA A 22 -17.41 8.06 18.01
CA ALA A 22 -16.49 7.01 17.58
C ALA A 22 -16.36 6.93 16.04
N LEU A 23 -17.48 7.05 15.31
CA LEU A 23 -17.48 7.08 13.85
C LEU A 23 -16.78 8.33 13.29
N ALA A 24 -17.02 9.50 13.87
CA ALA A 24 -16.34 10.74 13.47
C ALA A 24 -14.84 10.73 13.76
N LEU A 25 -14.40 10.00 14.81
CA LEU A 25 -12.98 9.78 15.08
C LEU A 25 -12.34 8.81 14.09
N CYS A 26 -13.06 7.80 13.60
CA CYS A 26 -12.55 6.88 12.59
C CYS A 26 -12.22 7.58 11.25
N THR A 27 -12.89 8.68 10.89
CA THR A 27 -12.56 9.44 9.68
C THR A 27 -11.28 10.28 9.80
N LEU A 28 -10.77 10.47 11.01
CA LEU A 28 -9.51 11.18 11.28
C LEU A 28 -8.30 10.25 11.25
N ILE A 29 -8.52 8.94 11.13
CA ILE A 29 -7.43 7.99 10.87
C ILE A 29 -7.06 8.21 9.40
N PRO A 30 -5.90 8.81 9.08
CA PRO A 30 -5.42 8.79 7.70
C PRO A 30 -5.45 7.32 7.30
N ALA A 31 -6.00 7.00 6.11
CA ALA A 31 -5.88 5.67 5.57
C ALA A 31 -4.39 5.34 5.65
N ALA A 32 -4.01 4.52 6.63
CA ALA A 32 -2.68 4.00 6.74
C ALA A 32 -2.63 3.11 5.51
N GLY A 33 -2.13 3.69 4.41
CA GLY A 33 -1.81 2.94 3.22
C GLY A 33 -1.05 1.76 3.75
N TRP A 34 -1.63 0.57 3.57
CA TRP A 34 -0.98 -0.68 3.92
C TRP A 34 0.42 -0.53 3.40
N SER A 35 1.42 -0.68 4.27
CA SER A 35 2.81 -0.41 3.93
C SER A 35 3.03 -0.97 2.54
N GLN A 36 3.16 -0.10 1.53
CA GLN A 36 3.44 -0.55 0.18
C GLN A 36 4.73 -1.32 0.35
N GLN A 37 4.63 -2.65 0.30
CA GLN A 37 5.74 -3.50 0.66
C GLN A 37 6.82 -3.11 -0.33
N ILE A 38 7.81 -2.37 0.15
CA ILE A 38 8.94 -1.98 -0.68
C ILE A 38 9.53 -3.31 -1.08
N ILE A 39 9.42 -3.61 -2.36
CA ILE A 39 9.86 -4.88 -2.90
C ILE A 39 11.37 -4.77 -2.90
N GLU A 40 11.96 -5.21 -1.80
CA GLU A 40 13.40 -5.26 -1.68
C GLU A 40 13.90 -6.27 -2.70
N PRO A 41 14.92 -5.91 -3.49
CA PRO A 41 15.58 -6.85 -4.37
C PRO A 41 15.99 -8.10 -3.58
N HIS A 42 15.79 -9.28 -4.16
CA HIS A 42 16.20 -10.54 -3.51
C HIS A 42 17.68 -10.59 -3.11
N GLN A 43 18.52 -9.76 -3.74
CA GLN A 43 19.91 -9.57 -3.39
C GLN A 43 20.17 -8.15 -2.89
N PRO A 44 20.31 -7.94 -1.57
CA PRO A 44 20.70 -6.65 -1.01
C PRO A 44 22.04 -6.16 -1.57
N GLY A 45 22.13 -4.86 -1.88
CA GLY A 45 23.36 -4.21 -2.35
C GLY A 45 23.76 -4.53 -3.79
N TRP A 46 22.82 -5.00 -4.61
CA TRP A 46 23.05 -5.27 -6.05
C TRP A 46 23.49 -4.02 -6.82
N GLU A 47 23.15 -2.82 -6.34
CA GLU A 47 23.40 -1.52 -6.97
C GLU A 47 24.90 -1.23 -7.16
N ARG A 48 25.75 -1.91 -6.40
CA ARG A 48 27.21 -1.80 -6.53
C ARG A 48 27.77 -2.56 -7.74
N TRP A 49 26.99 -3.50 -8.27
CA TRP A 49 27.37 -4.39 -9.37
C TRP A 49 26.59 -4.10 -10.64
N PHE A 50 25.36 -3.58 -10.51
CA PHE A 50 24.54 -3.25 -11.66
C PHE A 50 23.91 -1.88 -11.53
N LYS A 51 23.69 -1.25 -12.69
CA LYS A 51 22.85 -0.07 -12.82
C LYS A 51 21.62 -0.44 -13.65
N LEU A 52 20.44 -0.15 -13.13
CA LEU A 52 19.19 -0.30 -13.85
C LEU A 52 18.71 1.07 -14.33
N ASP A 53 18.41 1.18 -15.61
CA ASP A 53 17.78 2.36 -16.21
C ASP A 53 16.54 1.89 -16.95
N TRP A 54 15.40 2.52 -16.68
CA TRP A 54 14.12 2.06 -17.21
C TRP A 54 13.10 3.19 -17.30
N GLU A 55 12.12 2.99 -18.16
CA GLU A 55 11.00 3.89 -18.38
C GLU A 55 9.73 3.12 -18.73
N ALA A 56 8.59 3.77 -18.51
CA ALA A 56 7.33 3.31 -19.06
C ALA A 56 7.32 3.52 -20.58
N GLY A 57 6.77 2.57 -21.33
CA GLY A 57 6.68 2.66 -22.77
C GLY A 57 5.50 1.87 -23.33
N GLU A 58 5.47 1.78 -24.65
CA GLU A 58 4.44 1.05 -25.38
C GLU A 58 5.09 0.07 -26.37
N TRP A 59 4.55 -1.14 -26.47
CA TRP A 59 4.92 -2.11 -27.48
C TRP A 59 3.67 -2.72 -28.11
N ARG A 60 3.48 -2.48 -29.41
CA ARG A 60 2.32 -2.98 -30.18
C ARG A 60 0.98 -2.63 -29.51
N GLY A 61 0.79 -1.39 -29.04
CA GLY A 61 -0.46 -0.97 -28.37
C GLY A 61 -0.56 -1.35 -26.89
N HIS A 62 0.43 -2.03 -26.32
CA HIS A 62 0.39 -2.50 -24.93
C HIS A 62 1.38 -1.72 -24.06
N PRO A 63 0.99 -1.30 -22.84
CA PRO A 63 1.91 -0.68 -21.90
C PRO A 63 2.97 -1.70 -21.48
N VAL A 64 4.23 -1.28 -21.47
CA VAL A 64 5.39 -2.10 -21.09
C VAL A 64 6.37 -1.27 -20.29
N VAL A 65 7.25 -1.94 -19.55
CA VAL A 65 8.46 -1.33 -18.99
C VAL A 65 9.62 -1.69 -19.91
N LYS A 66 10.39 -0.68 -20.34
CA LYS A 66 11.58 -0.86 -21.19
C LYS A 66 12.78 -0.26 -20.48
N GLY A 67 13.95 -0.83 -20.74
CA GLY A 67 15.16 -0.35 -20.09
C GLY A 67 16.37 -1.20 -20.39
N TYR A 68 17.44 -0.87 -19.69
CA TYR A 68 18.73 -1.51 -19.79
C TYR A 68 19.25 -1.85 -18.39
N LEU A 69 19.81 -3.05 -18.27
CA LEU A 69 20.61 -3.45 -17.13
C LEU A 69 22.08 -3.40 -17.52
N TYR A 70 22.83 -2.53 -16.86
CA TYR A 70 24.26 -2.37 -17.09
C TYR A 70 25.05 -3.13 -16.04
N ASN A 71 25.98 -3.97 -16.47
CA ASN A 71 26.95 -4.59 -15.58
C ASN A 71 28.08 -3.58 -15.27
N ALA A 72 28.12 -3.09 -14.04
CA ALA A 72 29.18 -2.23 -13.53
C ALA A 72 30.30 -3.02 -12.82
N SER A 73 30.14 -4.33 -12.66
CA SER A 73 31.17 -5.21 -12.13
C SER A 73 32.36 -5.30 -13.08
N PRO A 74 33.60 -5.41 -12.57
CA PRO A 74 34.77 -5.70 -13.40
C PRO A 74 34.76 -7.12 -13.99
N LYS A 75 33.79 -7.95 -13.63
CA LYS A 75 33.64 -9.33 -14.09
C LYS A 75 32.39 -9.46 -14.96
N THR A 76 32.45 -10.35 -15.95
CA THR A 76 31.25 -10.82 -16.64
C THR A 76 30.34 -11.56 -15.66
N VAL A 77 29.06 -11.20 -15.64
CA VAL A 77 28.01 -11.92 -14.91
C VAL A 77 27.06 -12.52 -15.95
N GLY A 78 26.89 -13.84 -15.92
CA GLY A 78 26.12 -14.58 -16.92
C GLY A 78 24.64 -14.73 -16.56
N ASP A 79 24.35 -15.04 -15.30
CA ASP A 79 22.98 -15.32 -14.85
C ASP A 79 22.44 -14.13 -14.06
N VAL A 80 21.55 -13.35 -14.67
CA VAL A 80 20.90 -12.22 -14.02
C VAL A 80 19.39 -12.38 -14.12
N GLN A 81 18.73 -12.31 -12.97
CA GLN A 81 17.27 -12.33 -12.86
C GLN A 81 16.79 -10.94 -12.45
N LEU A 82 15.75 -10.46 -13.13
CA LEU A 82 15.11 -9.19 -12.84
C LEU A 82 13.75 -9.45 -12.20
N LEU A 83 13.53 -8.90 -11.01
CA LEU A 83 12.23 -8.88 -10.36
C LEU A 83 11.42 -7.71 -10.93
N VAL A 84 10.22 -8.01 -11.44
CA VAL A 84 9.30 -7.03 -12.00
C VAL A 84 7.92 -7.32 -11.42
N ASP A 85 7.40 -6.40 -10.62
CA ASP A 85 6.09 -6.51 -10.00
C ASP A 85 5.17 -5.42 -10.52
N ALA A 86 3.97 -5.82 -10.92
CA ALA A 86 2.91 -4.89 -11.28
C ALA A 86 2.18 -4.45 -10.00
N LEU A 87 1.90 -3.15 -9.86
CA LEU A 87 1.27 -2.60 -8.66
C LEU A 87 -0.16 -2.13 -8.95
N ASP A 88 -1.06 -2.29 -7.98
CA ASP A 88 -2.39 -1.69 -7.98
C ASP A 88 -2.35 -0.19 -7.60
N ALA A 89 -3.52 0.48 -7.63
CA ALA A 89 -3.61 1.90 -7.32
C ALA A 89 -3.26 2.25 -5.85
N GLY A 90 -3.31 1.28 -4.93
CA GLY A 90 -2.86 1.41 -3.56
C GLY A 90 -1.39 1.00 -3.36
N GLY A 91 -0.71 0.54 -4.42
CA GLY A 91 0.66 0.09 -4.38
C GLY A 91 0.88 -1.33 -3.89
N GLY A 92 -0.17 -2.15 -3.82
CA GLY A 92 -0.05 -3.59 -3.60
C GLY A 92 0.33 -4.33 -4.88
N ILE A 93 0.93 -5.51 -4.78
CA ILE A 93 1.30 -6.34 -5.95
C ILE A 93 0.04 -6.94 -6.57
N LEU A 94 -0.10 -6.82 -7.90
CA LEU A 94 -1.08 -7.53 -8.71
C LEU A 94 -0.60 -8.98 -8.89
N ALA A 95 -1.35 -9.94 -8.35
CA ALA A 95 -1.05 -11.38 -8.42
C ALA A 95 -1.22 -11.98 -9.82
#